data_AF-A0A196L1U3-F1
#
_entry.id   AF-A0A196L1U3-F1
#
_cell.length_a   1.000
_cell.length_b   1.000
_cell.length_c   1.000
_cell.angle_alpha   90.00
_cell.angle_beta   90.00
_cell.angle_gamma   90.00
#
_symmetry.space_group_name_H-M   'P 1'
#
loop_
_entity.id
_entity.type
_entity.pdbx_description
1 polymer ?
#
loop_
_entity_poly.entity_id
_entity_poly.type
_entity_poly.pdbx_seq_one_letter_code
_entity_poly.pdbx_strand_id
1 'polypeptide(L)' 'MRYPKDYDPILERIAKDAGLNLSSWLALAVSQQAGLEIPDYVKDELDKAERERAARATEQELDMLDMPKSA' A
#
# COMPACT_ATOMS: atom_id res chain seq x y z
N MET A 1 9.88 -16.78 2.75
CA MET A 1 8.96 -17.44 1.79
C MET A 1 9.73 -17.80 0.53
N ARG A 2 9.28 -18.81 -0.23
CA ARG A 2 9.81 -19.13 -1.56
C ARG A 2 8.65 -19.17 -2.56
N TYR A 3 8.79 -18.42 -3.63
CA TYR A 3 7.92 -18.41 -4.80
C TYR A 3 8.81 -18.33 -6.06
N PRO A 4 8.30 -18.60 -7.27
CA PRO A 4 9.09 -18.52 -8.49
C PRO A 4 9.70 -17.12 -8.68
N LYS A 5 11.01 -17.07 -8.94
CA LYS A 5 11.76 -15.81 -9.11
C LYS A 5 11.20 -14.90 -10.22
N ASP A 6 10.63 -15.52 -11.24
CA ASP A 6 10.02 -14.80 -12.36
C ASP A 6 8.81 -13.95 -11.92
N TYR A 7 8.26 -14.22 -10.73
CA TYR A 7 7.15 -13.45 -10.16
C TYR A 7 7.62 -12.32 -9.24
N ASP A 8 8.89 -12.28 -8.81
CA ASP A 8 9.42 -11.23 -7.92
C ASP A 8 9.01 -9.83 -8.39
N PRO A 9 9.20 -9.42 -9.67
CA PRO A 9 8.87 -8.06 -10.11
C PRO A 9 7.37 -7.77 -10.06
N ILE A 10 6.54 -8.80 -10.29
CA ILE A 10 5.09 -8.67 -10.29
C ILE A 10 4.59 -8.50 -8.86
N LEU A 11 5.07 -9.35 -7.94
CA LEU A 11 4.63 -9.31 -6.55
C LEU A 11 5.16 -8.07 -5.82
N GLU A 12 6.40 -7.64 -6.11
CA GLU A 12 6.95 -6.38 -5.60
C GLU A 12 6.10 -5.18 -6.05
N ARG A 13 5.68 -5.14 -7.32
CA ARG A 13 4.81 -4.09 -7.83
C ARG A 13 3.46 -4.09 -7.10
N ILE A 14 2.81 -5.25 -6.97
CA ILE A 14 1.51 -5.34 -6.30
C ILE A 14 1.61 -4.92 -4.82
N ALA A 15 2.65 -5.36 -4.12
CA ALA A 15 2.89 -4.97 -2.74
C ALA A 15 3.07 -3.45 -2.62
N LYS A 16 3.87 -2.86 -3.52
CA LYS A 16 4.11 -1.42 -3.59
C LYS A 16 2.83 -0.62 -3.86
N ASP A 17 1.98 -1.09 -4.78
CA ASP A 17 0.70 -0.44 -5.09
C ASP A 17 -0.24 -0.49 -3.87
N ALA A 18 -0.19 -1.58 -3.10
CA ALA A 18 -0.88 -1.70 -1.82
C ALA A 18 -0.24 -0.88 -0.68
N GLY A 19 0.91 -0.23 -0.92
CA GLY A 19 1.66 0.52 0.10
C GLY A 19 2.31 -0.35 1.17
N LEU A 20 2.49 -1.65 0.88
CA LEU A 20 3.05 -2.64 1.80
C LEU A 20 4.41 -3.12 1.31
N ASN A 21 5.22 -3.67 2.23
CA ASN A 21 6.34 -4.50 1.81
C ASN A 21 5.84 -5.87 1.32
N LEU A 22 6.67 -6.56 0.55
CA LEU A 22 6.29 -7.83 -0.09
C LEU A 22 5.90 -8.93 0.91
N SER A 23 6.62 -9.04 2.03
CA SER A 23 6.30 -10.01 3.08
C SER A 23 4.93 -9.76 3.72
N SER A 24 4.61 -8.50 4.03
CA SER A 24 3.34 -8.09 4.61
C SER A 24 2.19 -8.30 3.63
N TRP A 25 2.41 -7.98 2.35
CA TRP A 25 1.42 -8.25 1.31
C TRP A 25 1.14 -9.75 1.16
N LEU A 26 2.17 -10.61 1.18
CA LEU A 26 1.99 -12.05 1.12
C LEU A 26 1.26 -12.60 2.36
N ALA A 27 1.60 -12.10 3.55
CA ALA A 27 0.91 -12.47 4.79
C ALA A 27 -0.57 -12.08 4.72
N LEU A 28 -0.88 -10.87 4.23
CA LEU A 28 -2.25 -10.40 4.02
C LEU A 28 -3.02 -11.32 3.06
N ALA A 29 -2.43 -11.62 1.89
CA ALA A 29 -3.05 -12.46 0.87
C ALA A 29 -3.36 -13.87 1.39
N VAL A 30 -2.42 -14.49 2.13
CA VAL A 30 -2.61 -15.80 2.74
C VAL A 30 -3.70 -15.76 3.81
N SER A 31 -3.68 -14.75 4.70
CA SER A 31 -4.71 -14.61 5.74
C SER A 31 -6.10 -14.47 5.14
N GLN A 32 -6.27 -13.63 4.12
CA GLN A 32 -7.55 -13.44 3.44
C GLN A 32 -8.03 -14.70 2.72
N GLN A 33 -7.13 -15.38 2.00
CA GLN A 33 -7.48 -16.61 1.28
C GLN A 33 -7.88 -17.74 2.22
N ALA A 34 -7.21 -17.86 3.37
CA ALA A 34 -7.44 -18.92 4.34
C ALA A 34 -8.49 -18.56 5.41
N GLY A 35 -9.04 -17.34 5.40
CA GLY A 35 -9.95 -16.86 6.43
C GLY A 35 -9.29 -16.74 7.81
N LEU A 36 -7.97 -16.54 7.86
CA LEU A 36 -7.20 -16.37 9.08
C LEU A 36 -7.18 -14.92 9.53
N GLU A 37 -6.87 -14.72 10.80
CA GLU A 37 -6.59 -13.38 11.31
C GLU A 37 -5.39 -12.76 10.58
N ILE A 38 -5.51 -11.46 10.30
CA ILE A 38 -4.42 -10.66 9.74
C ILE A 38 -3.43 -10.36 10.88
N PRO A 39 -2.11 -10.60 10.71
CA PRO A 39 -1.15 -10.28 11.75
C PRO A 39 -1.11 -8.78 12.08
N ASP A 40 -0.90 -8.43 13.35
CA ASP A 40 -0.97 -7.03 13.80
C ASP A 40 0.04 -6.11 13.09
N TYR A 41 1.26 -6.58 12.84
CA TYR A 41 2.24 -5.81 12.08
C TYR A 41 1.78 -5.46 10.65
N VAL A 42 0.93 -6.30 10.05
CA VAL A 42 0.35 -6.03 8.72
C VAL A 42 -0.76 -4.98 8.83
N LYS A 43 -1.58 -5.04 9.89
CA LYS A 43 -2.60 -4.02 10.17
C LYS A 43 -1.94 -2.65 10.36
N ASP A 44 -0.84 -2.58 11.13
CA ASP A 44 -0.08 -1.35 11.34
C ASP A 44 0.48 -0.76 10.04
N GLU A 45 1.00 -1.61 9.15
CA GLU A 45 1.48 -1.17 7.83
C GLU A 45 0.35 -0.67 6.92
N LEU A 46 -0.82 -1.33 6.95
CA LEU A 46 -2.01 -0.88 6.21
C LEU A 46 -2.48 0.49 6.70
N ASP A 47 -2.56 0.69 8.01
CA ASP A 47 -2.93 1.97 8.61
C ASP A 47 -1.94 3.08 8.24
N LYS A 48 -0.64 2.76 8.26
CA LYS A 48 0.39 3.71 7.82
C LYS A 48 0.24 4.06 6.34
N ALA A 49 0.08 3.06 5.48
CA ALA A 49 -0.10 3.27 4.04
C ALA A 49 -1.31 4.15 3.75
N GLU A 50 -2.41 3.96 4.48
CA GLU A 50 -3.62 4.75 4.33
C GLU A 50 -3.43 6.21 4.77
N ARG A 51 -2.76 6.42 5.91
CA ARG A 51 -2.40 7.78 6.36
C ARG A 51 -1.51 8.50 5.34
N GLU A 52 -0.55 7.82 4.73
CA GLU A 52 0.32 8.40 3.71
C GLU A 52 -0.42 8.70 2.40
N ARG A 53 -1.46 7.94 2.04
CA ARG A 53 -2.32 8.27 0.90
C ARG A 53 -3.17 9.49 1.20
N ALA A 54 -3.80 9.53 2.37
CA ALA A 54 -4.61 10.66 2.81
C ALA A 54 -3.79 11.95 2.88
N ALA A 55 -2.58 11.91 3.44
CA ALA A 55 -1.68 13.06 3.50
C ALA A 55 -1.32 13.59 2.10
N ARG A 56 -0.96 12.70 1.16
CA ARG A 56 -0.67 13.08 -0.23
C ARG A 56 -1.88 13.66 -0.96
N ALA A 57 -3.07 13.13 -0.71
CA ALA A 57 -4.30 13.68 -1.28
C ALA A 57 -4.54 15.11 -0.78
N THR A 58 -4.38 15.35 0.53
CA THR A 58 -4.51 16.69 1.12
C THR A 58 -3.45 17.66 0.56
N GLU A 59 -2.20 17.23 0.41
CA GLU A 59 -1.14 18.05 -0.20
C GLU A 59 -1.46 18.43 -1.65
N GLN A 60 -1.97 17.49 -2.44
CA GLN A 60 -2.38 17.75 -3.83
C GLN A 60 -3.58 18.72 -3.92
N GLU A 61 -4.55 18.60 -3.02
CA GLU A 61 -5.67 19.54 -2.96
C GLU A 61 -5.20 20.97 -2.61
N LEU A 62 -4.26 21.11 -1.68
CA LEU A 62 -3.68 22.40 -1.30
C LEU A 62 -2.87 23.03 -2.45
N ASP A 63 -2.05 22.24 -3.15
CA ASP A 63 -1.28 22.70 -4.31
C ASP A 63 -2.19 23.19 -5.46
N MET A 64 -3.32 22.51 -5.69
CA MET A 64 -4.33 22.94 -6.67
C MET A 64 -5.05 24.24 -6.27
N LEU A 65 -5.23 24.50 -4.97
CA LEU A 65 -5.86 25.72 -4.46
C LEU A 65 -4.94 26.95 -4.54
N ASP A 66 -3.62 26.75 -4.42
CA ASP A 66 -2.60 27.80 -4.49
C ASP A 66 -2.19 28.17 -5.93
N MET A 67 -2.66 27.43 -6.95
CA MET A 67 -2.45 27.83 -8.34
C MET A 67 -3.18 29.15 -8.66
N PRO A 68 -2.49 30.18 -9.18
CA PRO A 68 -3.16 31.41 -9.57
C PRO A 68 -4.17 31.10 -10.69
N LYS A 69 -5.45 31.44 -10.46
CA LYS A 69 -6.46 31.41 -11.52
C LYS A 69 -6.01 32.38 -12.61
N SER A 70 -5.41 31.85 -13.66
CA SER A 70 -5.05 32.62 -14.84
C SER A 70 -6.35 33.08 -15.49
N ALA A 71 -6.64 34.37 -15.39
CA ALA A 71 -7.68 35.10 -16.09
C ALA A 71 -7.01 36.14 -16.99
#